data_AF-A0A3S9Q3F2-F1
#
_entry.id   AF-A0A3S9Q3F2-F1
#
_cell.length_a   1.000
_cell.length_b   1.000
_cell.length_c   1.000
_cell.angle_alpha   90.00
_cell.angle_beta   90.00
_cell.angle_gamma   90.00
#
_symmetry.space_group_name_H-M   'P 1'
#
loop_
_entity.id
_entity.type
_entity.pdbx_description
1 polymer ?
#
loop_
_entity_poly.entity_id
_entity_poly.type
_entity_poly.pdbx_seq_one_letter_code
_entity_poly.pdbx_strand_id
1 'polypeptide(L)'
;MTVKIDDIIDAVDFDSYMSESFLNTKTEKVCIFTHDELQAAEKGVDLSDSAQWYCEAVASSKYYLENQQDYLSLPEKYDFNEYRIMEKFIARVVIPTQSEMLYQSIKGKGAFRRFKTVLTKLGLVDEWYEYRGKKLREFVEFWCEENKVSFE
;
A
#
# COMPACT_ATOMS: atom_id res chain seq x y z
N MET A 1 20.19 -11.61 0.94
CA MET A 1 19.42 -10.56 0.27
C MET A 1 18.03 -10.73 0.78
N THR A 2 17.63 -9.86 1.70
CA THR A 2 16.45 -10.05 2.53
C THR A 2 15.83 -8.68 2.78
N VAL A 3 14.69 -8.42 2.15
CA VAL A 3 13.97 -7.15 2.28
C VAL A 3 13.17 -7.16 3.57
N LYS A 4 13.06 -6.01 4.24
CA LYS A 4 12.12 -5.86 5.36
C LYS A 4 10.71 -5.86 4.80
N ILE A 5 9.92 -6.88 5.11
CA ILE A 5 8.56 -6.97 4.55
C ILE A 5 7.67 -5.81 5.01
N ASP A 6 7.94 -5.28 6.21
CA ASP A 6 7.18 -4.15 6.75
C ASP A 6 7.36 -2.88 5.89
N ASP A 7 8.52 -2.65 5.28
CA ASP A 7 8.72 -1.51 4.36
C ASP A 7 7.82 -1.65 3.11
N ILE A 8 7.60 -2.88 2.63
CA ILE A 8 6.69 -3.15 1.52
C ILE A 8 5.24 -3.00 1.96
N ILE A 9 4.88 -3.54 3.12
CA ILE A 9 3.53 -3.43 3.68
C ILE A 9 3.14 -1.95 3.84
N ASP A 10 4.03 -1.14 4.40
CA ASP A 10 3.79 0.29 4.61
C ASP A 10 3.60 1.01 3.27
N ALA A 11 4.40 0.70 2.26
CA ALA A 11 4.27 1.30 0.94
C ALA A 11 3.01 0.87 0.17
N VAL A 12 2.52 -0.35 0.38
CA VAL A 12 1.27 -0.86 -0.20
C VAL A 12 0.04 -0.30 0.54
N ASP A 13 0.15 -0.10 1.87
CA ASP A 13 -0.94 0.51 2.66
C ASP A 13 -1.04 2.02 2.44
N PHE A 14 0.08 2.65 2.06
CA PHE A 14 0.15 4.07 1.76
C PHE A 14 -0.71 4.41 0.54
N ASP A 15 -1.78 5.17 0.79
CA ASP A 15 -2.78 5.55 -0.20
C ASP A 15 -2.40 6.88 -0.86
N SER A 16 -1.72 6.82 -2.01
CA SER A 16 -1.41 7.99 -2.80
C SER A 16 -1.60 7.71 -4.29
N TYR A 17 -2.64 8.29 -4.88
CA TYR A 17 -2.85 8.33 -6.34
C TYR A 17 -1.79 9.15 -7.08
N MET A 18 -0.92 9.86 -6.34
CA MET A 18 0.06 10.79 -6.90
C MET A 18 1.46 10.19 -6.96
N SER A 19 1.62 8.93 -6.55
CA SER A 19 2.92 8.27 -6.48
C SER A 19 2.83 6.79 -6.81
N GLU A 20 3.91 6.27 -7.38
CA GLU A 20 4.10 4.85 -7.67
C GLU A 20 5.22 4.31 -6.78
N SER A 21 5.03 3.09 -6.27
CA SER A 21 5.96 2.46 -5.34
C SER A 21 6.64 1.25 -5.98
N PHE A 22 7.94 1.11 -5.75
CA PHE A 22 8.78 0.09 -6.34
C PHE A 22 9.75 -0.50 -5.32
N LEU A 23 10.12 -1.76 -5.48
CA LEU A 23 11.25 -2.38 -4.81
C LEU A 23 12.48 -2.34 -5.71
N ASN A 24 13.54 -1.66 -5.29
CA ASN A 24 14.84 -1.76 -5.94
C ASN A 24 15.53 -3.07 -5.51
N THR A 25 15.66 -4.01 -6.44
CA THR A 25 16.20 -5.36 -6.21
C THR A 25 17.70 -5.40 -5.94
N LYS A 26 18.44 -4.32 -6.23
CA LYS A 26 19.89 -4.23 -5.96
C LYS A 26 20.18 -3.70 -4.57
N THR A 27 19.38 -2.73 -4.13
CA THR A 27 19.57 -2.05 -2.84
C THR A 27 18.66 -2.59 -1.75
N GLU A 28 17.68 -3.42 -2.11
CA GLU A 28 16.70 -4.03 -1.20
C GLU A 28 15.80 -2.98 -0.52
N LYS A 29 15.65 -1.81 -1.14
CA LYS A 29 14.88 -0.68 -0.62
C LYS A 29 13.62 -0.43 -1.42
N VAL A 30 12.56 -0.06 -0.72
CA VAL A 30 11.37 0.52 -1.33
C VAL A 30 11.64 1.97 -1.73
N CYS A 31 11.24 2.32 -2.95
CA CYS A 31 11.30 3.66 -3.50
C CYS A 31 9.90 4.09 -3.91
N ILE A 32 9.57 5.36 -3.64
CA ILE A 32 8.30 5.96 -4.01
C ILE A 32 8.63 7.15 -4.90
N PHE A 33 7.97 7.22 -6.06
CA PHE A 33 8.20 8.28 -7.03
C PHE A 33 6.88 8.96 -7.35
N THR A 34 6.86 10.28 -7.27
CA THR A 34 5.73 11.09 -7.75
C THR A 34 5.86 11.38 -9.24
N HIS A 35 4.74 11.71 -9.88
CA HIS A 35 4.75 12.14 -11.27
C HIS A 35 5.66 13.36 -11.50
N ASP A 36 5.66 14.31 -10.56
CA ASP A 36 6.43 15.55 -10.66
C ASP A 36 7.93 15.28 -10.58
N GLU A 37 8.39 14.38 -9.70
CA GLU A 37 9.80 14.01 -9.59
C GLU A 37 10.29 13.26 -10.83
N LEU A 38 9.50 12.33 -11.36
CA LEU A 38 9.82 11.61 -12.60
C LEU A 38 9.90 12.56 -13.79
N GLN A 39 8.96 13.49 -13.90
CA GLN A 39 8.96 14.49 -14.96
C GLN A 39 10.17 15.45 -14.86
N ALA A 40 10.52 15.89 -13.66
CA ALA A 40 11.69 16.73 -13.44
C ALA A 40 13.00 16.00 -13.79
N ALA A 41 13.10 14.72 -13.44
CA ALA A 41 14.22 13.85 -13.77
C ALA A 41 14.38 13.66 -15.29
N GLU A 42 13.28 13.40 -15.99
CA GLU A 42 13.26 13.21 -17.45
C GLU A 42 13.65 14.50 -18.19
N LYS A 43 13.11 15.65 -17.77
CA LYS A 43 13.37 16.96 -18.42
C LYS A 43 14.73 17.57 -18.06
N GLY A 44 15.41 17.05 -17.04
CA GLY A 44 16.67 17.61 -16.55
C GLY A 44 16.53 19.03 -16.04
N VAL A 45 15.50 19.29 -15.23
CA VAL A 45 15.19 20.63 -14.69
C VAL A 45 16.35 21.13 -13.81
N ASP A 46 16.62 22.44 -13.84
CA ASP A 46 17.56 23.08 -12.91
C ASP A 46 16.96 23.12 -11.50
N LEU A 47 17.63 22.47 -10.55
CA LEU A 47 17.19 22.33 -9.16
C LEU A 47 18.03 23.16 -8.18
N SER A 48 18.88 24.07 -8.66
CA SER A 48 19.77 24.87 -7.82
C SER A 48 19.06 25.67 -6.71
N ASP A 49 17.86 26.16 -6.98
CA ASP A 49 17.00 26.88 -6.02
C ASP A 49 16.02 25.97 -5.26
N SER A 50 16.06 24.65 -5.49
CA SER A 50 15.15 23.69 -4.86
C SER A 50 15.65 23.23 -3.49
N ALA A 51 14.72 22.75 -2.67
CA ALA A 51 15.08 22.15 -1.39
C ALA A 51 15.88 20.85 -1.59
N GLN A 52 16.85 20.62 -0.70
CA GLN A 52 17.78 19.47 -0.80
C GLN A 52 17.06 18.11 -0.92
N TRP A 53 15.99 17.90 -0.16
CA TRP A 53 15.21 16.66 -0.20
C TRP A 53 14.55 16.43 -1.56
N TYR A 54 14.13 17.50 -2.26
CA TYR A 54 13.54 17.40 -3.59
C TYR A 54 14.62 17.10 -4.64
N CYS A 55 15.80 17.72 -4.51
CA CYS A 55 16.97 17.38 -5.35
C CYS A 55 17.34 15.90 -5.23
N GLU A 56 17.33 15.35 -4.02
CA GLU A 56 17.58 13.92 -3.76
C GLU A 56 16.50 13.03 -4.36
N ALA A 57 15.23 13.42 -4.25
CA ALA A 57 14.11 12.70 -4.86
C ALA A 57 14.23 12.65 -6.40
N VAL A 58 14.50 13.80 -7.05
CA VAL A 58 14.68 13.85 -8.51
C VAL A 58 15.91 13.07 -8.96
N ALA A 59 17.01 13.09 -8.19
CA ALA A 59 18.19 12.28 -8.47
C ALA A 59 17.89 10.77 -8.37
N SER A 60 17.11 10.35 -7.36
CA SER A 60 16.64 8.97 -7.22
C SER A 60 15.73 8.56 -8.38
N SER A 61 14.77 9.41 -8.75
CA SER A 61 13.89 9.23 -9.92
C SER A 61 14.67 9.09 -11.22
N LYS A 62 15.73 9.90 -11.41
CA LYS A 62 16.60 9.78 -12.58
C LYS A 62 17.31 8.44 -12.61
N TYR A 63 17.86 8.00 -11.49
CA TYR A 63 18.50 6.68 -11.41
C TYR A 63 17.51 5.55 -11.72
N TYR A 64 16.26 5.66 -11.26
CA TYR A 64 15.19 4.73 -11.62
C TYR A 64 14.93 4.72 -13.13
N LEU A 65 14.75 5.88 -13.78
CA LEU A 65 14.50 5.97 -15.21
C LEU A 65 15.62 5.34 -16.05
N GLU A 66 16.86 5.46 -15.60
CA GLU A 66 18.05 4.88 -16.25
C GLU A 66 18.22 3.37 -15.99
N ASN A 67 17.60 2.82 -14.93
CA ASN A 67 17.84 1.45 -14.47
C ASN A 67 16.53 0.69 -14.14
N GLN A 68 15.46 0.90 -14.91
CA GLN A 68 14.13 0.34 -14.62
C GLN A 68 14.13 -1.19 -14.43
N GLN A 69 15.03 -1.92 -15.08
CA GLN A 69 15.16 -3.38 -14.94
C GLN A 69 15.51 -3.85 -13.52
N ASP A 70 16.07 -2.96 -12.70
CA ASP A 70 16.44 -3.26 -11.31
C ASP A 70 15.29 -3.04 -10.34
N TYR A 71 14.12 -2.62 -10.83
CA TYR A 71 12.96 -2.26 -10.02
C TYR A 71 11.77 -3.20 -10.30
N LEU A 72 11.08 -3.58 -9.23
CA LEU A 72 9.81 -4.29 -9.29
C LEU A 72 8.70 -3.38 -8.80
N SER A 73 7.64 -3.20 -9.58
CA SER A 73 6.45 -2.46 -9.15
C SER A 73 5.79 -3.18 -7.97
N LEU A 74 5.56 -2.45 -6.89
CA LEU A 74 4.78 -2.95 -5.76
C LEU A 74 3.30 -3.06 -6.16
N PRO A 75 2.54 -3.97 -5.53
CA PRO A 75 1.12 -4.09 -5.81
C PRO A 75 0.38 -2.82 -5.37
N GLU A 76 -0.66 -2.46 -6.11
CA GLU A 76 -1.48 -1.32 -5.75
C GLU A 76 -2.47 -1.69 -4.65
N LYS A 77 -2.95 -0.68 -3.90
CA LYS A 77 -3.99 -0.87 -2.89
C LYS A 77 -5.27 -1.50 -3.46
N TYR A 78 -5.57 -1.26 -4.73
CA TYR A 78 -6.71 -1.89 -5.39
C TYR A 78 -6.56 -3.41 -5.54
N ASP A 79 -5.33 -3.90 -5.72
CA ASP A 79 -5.03 -5.33 -5.82
C ASP A 79 -5.31 -6.06 -4.50
N PHE A 80 -5.11 -5.37 -3.36
CA PHE A 80 -5.45 -5.91 -2.04
C PHE A 80 -6.97 -6.14 -1.86
N ASN A 81 -7.81 -5.43 -2.62
CA ASN A 81 -9.27 -5.57 -2.62
C ASN A 81 -9.87 -5.53 -1.20
N GLU A 82 -9.63 -4.42 -0.50
CA GLU A 82 -10.03 -4.24 0.91
C GLU A 82 -11.55 -4.41 1.11
N TYR A 83 -12.37 -4.08 0.11
CA TYR A 83 -13.83 -4.33 0.15
C TYR A 83 -14.16 -5.82 0.34
N ARG A 84 -13.49 -6.71 -0.41
CA ARG A 84 -13.67 -8.17 -0.24
C ARG A 84 -13.16 -8.65 1.11
N ILE A 85 -12.13 -8.00 1.66
CA ILE A 85 -11.64 -8.30 3.02
C ILE A 85 -12.69 -7.91 4.06
N MET A 86 -13.38 -6.77 3.89
CA MET A 86 -14.51 -6.39 4.73
C MET A 86 -15.64 -7.43 4.68
N GLU A 87 -16.02 -7.91 3.50
CA GLU A 87 -17.04 -8.96 3.36
C GLU A 87 -16.66 -10.25 4.09
N LYS A 88 -15.40 -10.69 3.95
CA LYS A 88 -14.88 -11.87 4.65
C LYS A 88 -14.84 -11.68 6.17
N PHE A 89 -14.50 -10.47 6.64
CA PHE A 89 -14.53 -10.16 8.07
C PHE A 89 -15.96 -10.25 8.63
N ILE A 90 -16.93 -9.65 7.94
CA ILE A 90 -18.35 -9.66 8.33
C ILE A 90 -18.89 -11.09 8.46
N ALA A 91 -18.49 -11.98 7.54
CA ALA A 91 -18.86 -13.39 7.57
C ALA A 91 -18.29 -14.17 8.77
N ARG A 92 -17.24 -13.65 9.44
CA ARG A 92 -16.64 -14.24 10.64
C ARG A 92 -17.32 -13.77 11.94
N VAL A 93 -18.13 -12.72 11.88
CA VAL A 93 -18.82 -12.18 13.06
C VAL A 93 -19.94 -13.15 13.47
N VAL A 94 -19.80 -13.76 14.65
CA VAL A 94 -20.69 -14.83 15.13
C VAL A 94 -22.07 -14.30 15.52
N ILE A 95 -22.16 -13.06 15.98
CA ILE A 95 -23.41 -12.45 16.42
C ILE A 95 -24.20 -11.97 15.19
N PRO A 96 -25.36 -12.57 14.86
CA PRO A 96 -26.06 -12.29 13.59
C PRO A 96 -26.47 -10.83 13.42
N THR A 97 -26.91 -10.17 14.50
CA THR A 97 -27.31 -8.76 14.47
C THR A 97 -26.13 -7.83 14.18
N GLN A 98 -24.95 -8.14 14.71
CA GLN A 98 -23.72 -7.38 14.44
C GLN A 98 -23.26 -7.57 12.99
N SER A 99 -23.26 -8.82 12.51
CA SER A 99 -22.92 -9.14 11.11
C SER A 99 -23.84 -8.41 10.13
N GLU A 100 -25.15 -8.42 10.37
CA GLU A 100 -26.12 -7.71 9.53
C GLU A 100 -25.89 -6.19 9.53
N MET A 101 -25.66 -5.58 10.71
CA MET A 101 -25.36 -4.15 10.80
C MET A 101 -24.11 -3.76 10.00
N LEU A 102 -23.06 -4.58 10.07
CA LEU A 102 -21.84 -4.35 9.29
C LEU A 102 -22.10 -4.57 7.80
N TYR A 103 -22.82 -5.61 7.40
CA TYR A 103 -23.18 -5.88 6.01
C TYR A 103 -23.94 -4.72 5.36
N GLN A 104 -24.89 -4.12 6.07
CA GLN A 104 -25.61 -2.94 5.58
C GLN A 104 -24.69 -1.71 5.48
N SER A 105 -23.72 -1.58 6.39
CA SER A 105 -22.81 -0.43 6.41
C SER A 105 -21.92 -0.34 5.17
N ILE A 106 -21.57 -1.48 4.56
CA ILE A 106 -20.65 -1.55 3.42
C ILE A 106 -21.32 -1.30 2.06
N LYS A 107 -22.65 -1.08 2.01
CA LYS A 107 -23.35 -0.87 0.75
C LYS A 107 -23.28 0.58 0.27
N GLY A 108 -22.96 0.80 -1.00
CA GLY A 108 -23.03 2.12 -1.66
C GLY A 108 -21.94 3.11 -1.26
N LYS A 109 -22.05 4.36 -1.73
CA LYS A 109 -21.04 5.42 -1.53
C LYS A 109 -20.79 5.67 -0.04
N GLY A 110 -19.53 5.79 0.35
CA GLY A 110 -19.12 6.00 1.75
C GLY A 110 -19.14 4.75 2.63
N ALA A 111 -19.14 3.56 2.02
CA ALA A 111 -19.10 2.26 2.68
C ALA A 111 -18.02 2.18 3.77
N PHE A 112 -16.77 2.52 3.44
CA PHE A 112 -15.64 2.49 4.36
C PHE A 112 -15.87 3.31 5.63
N ARG A 113 -16.35 4.56 5.49
CA ARG A 113 -16.60 5.43 6.63
C ARG A 113 -17.68 4.84 7.54
N ARG A 114 -18.80 4.39 6.96
CA ARG A 114 -19.90 3.79 7.73
C ARG A 114 -19.47 2.50 8.41
N PHE A 115 -18.72 1.66 7.72
CA PHE A 115 -18.17 0.43 8.28
C PHE A 115 -17.35 0.71 9.53
N LYS A 116 -16.40 1.65 9.47
CA LYS A 116 -15.63 2.09 10.64
C LYS A 116 -16.54 2.61 11.77
N THR A 117 -17.55 3.43 11.46
CA THR A 117 -18.53 3.88 12.46
C THR A 117 -19.25 2.71 13.15
N VAL A 118 -19.66 1.69 12.40
CA VAL A 118 -20.35 0.53 12.96
C VAL A 118 -19.40 -0.33 13.78
N LEU A 119 -18.16 -0.57 13.32
CA LEU A 119 -17.14 -1.27 14.11
C LEU A 119 -16.93 -0.62 15.48
N THR A 120 -16.81 0.71 15.52
CA THR A 120 -16.67 1.46 16.78
C THR A 120 -17.86 1.26 17.71
N LYS A 121 -19.10 1.31 17.17
CA LYS A 121 -20.31 1.08 17.98
C LYS A 121 -20.41 -0.34 18.54
N LEU A 122 -19.85 -1.31 17.84
CA LEU A 122 -19.88 -2.72 18.21
C LEU A 122 -18.67 -3.16 19.05
N GLY A 123 -17.67 -2.30 19.21
CA GLY A 123 -16.41 -2.64 19.89
C GLY A 123 -15.55 -3.63 19.09
N LEU A 124 -15.66 -3.64 17.76
CA LEU A 124 -14.98 -4.60 16.86
C LEU A 124 -13.79 -3.98 16.09
N VAL A 125 -13.32 -2.82 16.54
CA VAL A 125 -12.30 -2.04 15.82
C VAL A 125 -10.97 -2.77 15.82
N ASP A 126 -10.56 -3.30 16.97
CA ASP A 126 -9.27 -3.96 17.12
C ASP A 126 -9.24 -5.28 16.34
N GLU A 127 -10.32 -6.08 16.41
CA GLU A 127 -10.45 -7.32 15.64
C GLU A 127 -10.44 -7.07 14.14
N TRP A 128 -11.04 -5.95 13.69
CA TRP A 128 -10.97 -5.56 12.29
C TRP A 128 -9.54 -5.24 11.86
N TYR A 129 -8.82 -4.40 12.62
CA TYR A 129 -7.47 -4.01 12.24
C TYR A 129 -6.47 -5.15 12.35
N GLU A 130 -6.60 -6.04 13.34
CA GLU A 130 -5.83 -7.28 13.41
C GLU A 130 -6.09 -8.17 12.18
N TYR A 131 -7.36 -8.39 11.84
CA TYR A 131 -7.72 -9.19 10.68
C TYR A 131 -7.23 -8.57 9.36
N ARG A 132 -7.43 -7.27 9.18
CA ARG A 132 -6.99 -6.52 7.99
C ARG A 132 -5.47 -6.58 7.86
N GLY A 133 -4.74 -6.29 8.94
CA GLY A 133 -3.28 -6.31 8.95
C GLY A 133 -2.73 -7.69 8.59
N LYS A 134 -3.32 -8.75 9.14
CA LYS A 134 -2.98 -10.12 8.75
C LYS A 134 -3.22 -10.37 7.25
N LYS A 135 -4.35 -9.92 6.71
CA LYS A 135 -4.65 -10.09 5.28
C LYS A 135 -3.71 -9.30 4.38
N LEU A 136 -3.32 -8.10 4.81
CA LEU A 136 -2.36 -7.28 4.08
C LEU A 136 -0.98 -7.94 4.05
N ARG A 137 -0.52 -8.48 5.20
CA ARG A 137 0.72 -9.24 5.27
C ARG A 137 0.67 -10.47 4.36
N GLU A 138 -0.37 -11.30 4.45
CA GLU A 138 -0.54 -12.49 3.57
C GLU A 138 -0.49 -12.11 2.08
N PHE A 139 -1.06 -10.96 1.71
CA PHE A 139 -1.05 -10.45 0.34
C PHE A 139 0.36 -10.03 -0.12
N VAL A 140 1.10 -9.33 0.73
CA VAL A 140 2.48 -8.92 0.44
C VAL A 140 3.44 -10.12 0.41
N GLU A 141 3.28 -11.09 1.31
CA GLU A 141 4.04 -12.34 1.32
C GLU A 141 3.84 -13.08 -0.02
N PHE A 142 2.59 -13.20 -0.47
CA PHE A 142 2.28 -13.81 -1.77
C PHE A 142 2.94 -13.04 -2.94
N TRP A 143 2.89 -11.71 -2.93
CA TRP A 143 3.58 -10.90 -3.94
C TRP A 143 5.10 -11.14 -3.93
N CYS A 144 5.71 -11.25 -2.75
CA CYS A 144 7.14 -11.54 -2.63
C CYS A 144 7.48 -12.92 -3.20
N GLU A 145 6.68 -13.96 -2.90
CA GLU A 145 6.87 -15.31 -3.41
C GLU A 145 6.80 -15.37 -4.94
N GLU A 146 5.77 -14.76 -5.54
CA GLU A 146 5.59 -14.72 -7.00
C GLU A 146 6.76 -14.01 -7.70
N ASN A 147 7.34 -12.99 -7.06
CA ASN A 147 8.47 -12.22 -7.56
C ASN A 147 9.84 -12.76 -7.11
N LYS A 148 9.87 -13.88 -6.38
CA LYS A 148 11.10 -14.50 -5.84
C LYS A 148 11.93 -13.55 -4.95
N VAL A 149 11.25 -12.68 -4.23
CA VAL A 149 11.83 -11.76 -3.25
C VAL A 149 11.91 -12.47 -1.90
N SER A 150 13.11 -12.55 -1.33
CA SER A 150 13.30 -13.04 0.05
C SER A 150 13.10 -11.90 1.04
N PHE A 151 12.45 -12.16 2.17
CA PHE A 151 12.10 -11.15 3.16
C PHE A 151 12.29 -11.60 4.61
N GLU A 152 12.42 -10.62 5.51
CA GLU A 152 12.44 -10.76 6.98
C GLU A 152 11.34 -9.92 7.64
#